data_AF-A0A4E9DC49-F1
#
_entry.id   AF-A0A4E9DC49-F1
#
_cell.length_a   1.000
_cell.length_b   1.000
_cell.length_c   1.000
_cell.angle_alpha   90.00
_cell.angle_beta   90.00
_cell.angle_gamma   90.00
#
_symmetry.space_group_name_H-M   'P 1'
#
loop_
_entity.id
_entity.type
_entity.pdbx_description
1 polymer ?
#
loop_
_entity_poly.entity_id
_entity_poly.type
_entity_poly.pdbx_seq_one_letter_code
_entity_poly.pdbx_strand_id
1 'polypeptide(L)'
;MSQLDTQISTAAVIGWQSLENQNFLTDPDPKQKTLTFNTRFEKPFFLFEIRVPICLKPIERRVLTNSFLILSIQLSTIETFALEVLSTIPEPVERKLNSPVLRLDFKLSDNITTLIPLYTSEQPKQGRTHSGVILDSVLQISQATSISVYINHNASYEAQLNSIRNSLSKGYYQSILKSQFDLQRLYQGEGAKIAYLHTRSKEVSGTQPDQLPSYHDLQSPSSGRLIQLKRPRVEHDECKDDMISSLVEAVKAMQEKIASYEIQQNT
;
A
#
# COMPACT_ATOMS: atom_id res chain seq x y z
N MET A 1 27.24 3.34 23.41
CA MET A 1 26.18 3.57 22.41
C MET A 1 24.87 3.25 23.07
N SER A 2 24.11 4.27 23.47
CA SER A 2 22.81 4.10 24.14
C SER A 2 21.80 3.52 23.16
N GLN A 3 21.11 2.48 23.63
CA GLN A 3 19.99 1.77 23.02
C GLN A 3 19.01 2.74 22.33
N LEU A 4 18.94 2.71 21.00
CA LEU A 4 17.86 3.31 20.22
C LEU A 4 16.63 2.39 20.27
N ASP A 5 16.19 2.02 21.49
CA ASP A 5 15.15 1.02 21.72
C ASP A 5 13.73 1.60 21.66
N THR A 6 13.56 2.72 20.95
CA THR A 6 12.26 3.38 20.80
C THR A 6 11.84 3.26 19.35
N GLN A 7 10.99 2.30 19.04
CA GLN A 7 10.38 2.20 17.73
C GLN A 7 9.39 3.37 17.53
N ILE A 8 9.60 4.17 16.50
CA ILE A 8 8.60 5.13 16.04
C ILE A 8 7.56 4.34 15.27
N SER A 9 6.28 4.58 15.55
CA SER A 9 5.15 4.11 14.77
C SER A 9 4.08 5.20 14.80
N THR A 10 3.81 5.80 13.64
CA THR A 10 2.90 6.95 13.55
C THR A 10 2.23 7.04 12.19
N ALA A 11 1.10 7.73 12.11
CA ALA A 11 0.42 8.01 10.85
C ALA A 11 1.31 8.82 9.92
N ALA A 12 1.22 8.54 8.61
CA ALA A 12 2.09 9.15 7.62
C ALA A 12 1.34 9.55 6.35
N VAL A 13 1.92 10.49 5.62
CA VAL A 13 1.60 10.80 4.21
C VAL A 13 2.91 10.79 3.43
N ILE A 14 2.91 10.26 2.22
CA ILE A 14 4.09 10.23 1.34
C ILE A 14 3.90 11.26 0.23
N GLY A 15 4.90 12.12 0.02
CA GLY A 15 5.00 12.99 -1.14
C GLY A 15 6.14 12.56 -2.05
N TRP A 16 5.96 12.68 -3.36
CA TRP A 16 7.03 12.49 -4.36
C TRP A 16 6.79 13.41 -5.55
N GLN A 17 7.85 13.72 -6.29
CA GLN A 17 7.73 14.47 -7.54
C GLN A 17 7.55 13.48 -8.70
N SER A 18 6.52 13.71 -9.53
CA SER A 18 6.52 13.23 -10.91
C SER A 18 7.03 14.34 -11.83
N LEU A 19 7.26 14.03 -13.10
CA LEU A 19 7.83 14.92 -14.13
C LEU A 19 7.30 16.37 -14.09
N GLU A 20 6.03 16.58 -13.71
CA GLU A 20 5.39 17.89 -13.77
C GLU A 20 4.70 18.30 -12.47
N ASN A 21 4.46 17.38 -11.52
CA ASN A 21 3.62 17.65 -10.35
C ASN A 21 4.19 17.03 -9.05
N GLN A 22 3.93 17.70 -7.93
CA GLN A 22 4.09 17.10 -6.61
C GLN A 22 2.86 16.24 -6.30
N ASN A 23 3.07 14.95 -6.09
CA ASN A 23 2.02 13.98 -5.79
C ASN A 23 2.05 13.61 -4.31
N PHE A 24 0.91 13.18 -3.79
CA PHE A 24 0.75 12.73 -2.42
C PHE A 24 -0.04 11.43 -2.36
N LEU A 25 0.39 10.53 -1.49
CA LEU A 25 -0.33 9.32 -1.12
C LEU A 25 -0.86 9.50 0.30
N THR A 26 -2.12 9.92 0.36
CA THR A 26 -2.85 10.26 1.60
C THR A 26 -3.81 9.17 2.03
N ASP A 27 -4.41 8.47 1.07
CA ASP A 27 -5.54 7.58 1.28
C ASP A 27 -5.17 6.13 0.93
N PRO A 28 -5.19 5.21 1.90
CA PRO A 28 -5.01 3.80 1.64
C PRO A 28 -6.32 3.12 1.26
N ASP A 29 -6.27 1.82 0.94
CA ASP A 29 -7.45 0.99 0.70
C ASP A 29 -7.53 -0.11 1.78
N PRO A 30 -8.55 -0.16 2.63
CA PRO A 30 -9.73 0.71 2.67
C PRO A 30 -9.42 2.11 3.26
N LYS A 31 -10.21 3.10 2.85
CA LYS A 31 -10.04 4.53 3.22
C LYS A 31 -10.13 4.81 4.73
N GLN A 32 -10.68 3.89 5.53
CA GLN A 32 -10.73 4.05 6.99
C GLN A 32 -9.39 3.82 7.67
N LYS A 33 -8.42 3.22 6.97
CA LYS A 33 -7.07 3.03 7.50
C LYS A 33 -6.19 4.22 7.18
N THR A 34 -5.00 4.23 7.78
CA THR A 34 -3.96 5.24 7.55
C THR A 34 -2.66 4.56 7.14
N LEU A 35 -1.84 5.28 6.39
CA LEU A 35 -0.47 4.86 6.16
C LEU A 35 0.30 4.99 7.49
N THR A 36 1.26 4.10 7.73
CA THR A 36 2.04 4.12 8.97
C THR A 36 3.52 4.18 8.64
N PHE A 37 4.21 5.18 9.18
CA PHE A 37 5.67 5.27 9.18
C PHE A 37 6.22 4.59 10.42
N ASN A 38 7.20 3.71 10.23
CA ASN A 38 7.88 3.00 11.29
C ASN A 38 9.39 3.10 11.17
N THR A 39 10.07 3.15 12.31
CA THR A 39 11.51 2.94 12.37
C THR A 39 11.83 1.53 12.85
N ARG A 40 12.84 0.89 12.24
CA ARG A 40 13.35 -0.40 12.71
C ARG A 40 14.87 -0.30 12.77
N PHE A 41 15.39 -0.18 13.99
CA PHE A 41 16.83 -0.03 14.28
C PHE A 41 17.33 -1.11 15.23
N GLU A 42 16.87 -2.33 14.99
CA GLU A 42 17.30 -3.52 15.71
C GLU A 42 18.32 -4.25 14.85
N LYS A 43 19.52 -4.52 15.38
CA LYS A 43 20.53 -5.28 14.65
C LYS A 43 19.94 -6.63 14.19
N PRO A 44 20.11 -7.02 12.90
CA PRO A 44 20.94 -6.38 11.87
C PRO A 44 20.22 -5.34 10.98
N PHE A 45 18.95 -5.03 11.23
CA PHE A 45 18.10 -4.19 10.39
C PHE A 45 18.11 -2.73 10.84
N PHE A 46 18.58 -1.86 9.94
CA PHE A 46 18.52 -0.41 10.11
C PHE A 46 17.78 0.19 8.92
N LEU A 47 16.46 0.35 9.05
CA LEU A 47 15.59 0.78 7.97
C LEU A 47 14.38 1.59 8.46
N PHE A 48 13.81 2.35 7.54
CA PHE A 48 12.48 2.92 7.67
C PHE A 48 11.47 2.05 6.91
N GLU A 49 10.30 1.78 7.50
CA GLU A 49 9.18 1.09 6.85
C GLU A 49 7.99 2.04 6.73
N ILE A 50 7.39 2.13 5.55
CA ILE A 50 6.08 2.74 5.37
C ILE A 50 5.09 1.65 4.99
N ARG A 51 4.08 1.45 5.82
CA ARG A 51 3.01 0.47 5.59
C ARG A 51 1.86 1.18 4.89
N VAL A 52 1.51 0.67 3.71
CA VAL A 52 0.41 1.19 2.89
C VAL A 52 -0.71 0.13 2.86
N PRO A 53 -1.79 0.30 3.64
CA PRO A 53 -2.91 -0.63 3.60
C PRO A 53 -3.51 -0.69 2.19
N ILE A 54 -3.80 -1.91 1.73
CA ILE A 54 -4.42 -2.16 0.43
C ILE A 54 -5.38 -3.35 0.50
N CYS A 55 -6.50 -3.29 -0.22
CA CYS A 55 -7.34 -4.46 -0.45
C CYS A 55 -6.75 -5.32 -1.57
N LEU A 56 -6.14 -6.46 -1.21
CA LEU A 56 -5.64 -7.47 -2.14
C LEU A 56 -6.57 -8.69 -2.13
N LYS A 57 -6.70 -9.37 -3.27
CA LYS A 57 -7.45 -10.63 -3.34
C LYS A 57 -6.66 -11.72 -2.61
N PRO A 58 -7.24 -12.38 -1.59
CA PRO A 58 -6.55 -13.44 -0.86
C PRO A 58 -6.43 -14.71 -1.71
N ILE A 59 -5.36 -15.50 -1.49
CA ILE A 59 -5.16 -16.82 -2.14
C ILE A 59 -6.19 -17.85 -1.64
N GLU A 60 -6.53 -17.78 -0.36
CA GLU A 60 -7.44 -18.71 0.32
C GLU A 60 -8.64 -17.95 0.90
N ARG A 61 -9.73 -18.64 1.23
CA ARG A 61 -10.89 -18.12 1.98
C ARG A 61 -10.56 -17.67 3.41
N ARG A 62 -9.29 -17.40 3.73
CA ARG A 62 -8.93 -16.70 4.96
C ARG A 62 -9.37 -15.25 4.82
N VAL A 63 -10.23 -14.83 5.72
CA VAL A 63 -10.66 -13.44 5.86
C VAL A 63 -9.46 -12.62 6.33
N LEU A 64 -8.62 -12.19 5.39
CA LEU A 64 -7.55 -11.24 5.66
C LEU A 64 -8.18 -9.84 5.65
N THR A 65 -8.54 -9.38 6.84
CA THR A 65 -9.09 -8.03 7.05
C THR A 65 -8.08 -6.93 6.70
N ASN A 66 -6.77 -7.21 6.76
CA ASN A 66 -5.72 -6.20 6.63
C ASN A 66 -4.53 -6.66 5.76
N SER A 67 -4.60 -6.46 4.44
CA SER A 67 -3.41 -6.53 3.58
C SER A 67 -2.71 -5.17 3.52
N PHE A 68 -1.38 -5.17 3.41
CA PHE A 68 -0.57 -3.95 3.35
C PHE A 68 0.66 -4.16 2.47
N LEU A 69 1.08 -3.14 1.75
CA LEU A 69 2.38 -3.06 1.08
C LEU A 69 3.38 -2.44 2.05
N ILE A 70 4.63 -2.85 1.98
CA ILE A 70 5.70 -2.26 2.78
C ILE A 70 6.70 -1.61 1.84
N LEU A 71 6.87 -0.30 1.97
CA LEU A 71 7.97 0.44 1.37
C LEU A 71 9.12 0.46 2.38
N SER A 72 10.25 -0.15 2.02
CA SER A 72 11.43 -0.28 2.87
C SER A 72 12.57 0.58 2.35
N ILE A 73 13.04 1.50 3.19
CA ILE A 73 14.15 2.41 2.92
C ILE A 73 15.30 2.03 3.85
N GLN A 74 16.36 1.44 3.29
CA GLN A 74 17.54 1.08 4.07
C GLN A 74 18.38 2.31 4.37
N LEU A 75 18.94 2.40 5.58
CA LEU A 75 19.76 3.56 5.94
C LEU A 75 21.04 3.66 5.10
N SER A 76 21.54 2.54 4.59
CA SER A 76 22.71 2.49 3.69
C SER A 76 22.45 3.07 2.30
N THR A 77 21.19 3.20 1.87
CA THR A 77 20.82 3.77 0.56
C THR A 77 20.50 5.26 0.62
N ILE A 78 20.53 5.88 1.80
CA ILE A 78 20.19 7.30 1.98
C ILE A 78 21.43 8.16 1.71
N GLU A 79 21.37 9.00 0.68
CA GLU A 79 22.39 10.02 0.38
C GLU A 79 22.23 11.24 1.28
N THR A 80 21.00 11.75 1.38
CA THR A 80 20.69 12.90 2.22
C THR A 80 19.40 12.67 2.98
N PHE A 81 19.40 13.03 4.26
CA PHE A 81 18.24 12.97 5.14
C PHE A 81 18.04 14.31 5.83
N ALA A 82 16.92 14.98 5.57
CA ALA A 82 16.59 16.26 6.18
C ALA A 82 15.28 16.17 6.99
N LEU A 83 15.20 17.03 7.99
CA LEU A 83 14.06 17.14 8.89
C LEU A 83 13.65 18.60 8.99
N GLU A 84 12.36 18.85 8.82
CA GLU A 84 11.79 20.19 8.90
C GLU A 84 10.43 20.14 9.61
N VAL A 85 10.23 20.98 10.63
CA VAL A 85 8.92 21.19 11.24
C VAL A 85 8.18 22.24 10.42
N LEU A 86 7.07 21.84 9.80
CA LEU A 86 6.32 22.71 8.90
C LEU A 86 5.33 23.58 9.66
N SER A 87 5.43 24.90 9.45
CA SER A 87 4.41 25.87 9.85
C SER A 87 3.29 26.01 8.82
N THR A 88 3.61 25.81 7.53
CA THR A 88 2.64 25.80 6.43
C THR A 88 2.57 24.38 5.87
N ILE A 89 1.45 23.70 6.12
CA ILE A 89 1.26 22.29 5.76
C ILE A 89 0.55 22.21 4.40
N PRO A 90 1.02 21.39 3.44
CA PRO A 90 0.29 21.17 2.20
C PRO A 90 -1.12 20.63 2.47
N GLU A 91 -2.11 21.15 1.76
CA GLU A 91 -3.53 20.83 1.98
C GLU A 91 -3.84 19.32 1.99
N PRO A 92 -3.25 18.46 1.12
CA PRO A 92 -3.45 17.01 1.21
C PRO A 92 -2.94 16.38 2.53
N VAL A 93 -1.88 16.95 3.12
CA VAL A 93 -1.26 16.47 4.36
C VAL A 93 -2.06 16.93 5.56
N GLU A 94 -2.52 18.18 5.57
CA GLU A 94 -3.32 18.78 6.64
C GLU A 94 -4.63 18.03 6.89
N ARG A 95 -5.25 17.49 5.82
CA ARG A 95 -6.46 16.67 5.95
C ARG A 95 -6.24 15.35 6.71
N LYS A 96 -5.00 14.88 6.86
CA LYS A 96 -4.67 13.55 7.40
C LYS A 96 -3.87 13.58 8.69
N LEU A 97 -3.07 14.62 8.90
CA LEU A 97 -2.18 14.75 10.04
C LEU A 97 -2.57 15.95 10.88
N ASN A 98 -2.34 15.84 12.19
CA ASN A 98 -2.52 16.93 13.11
C ASN A 98 -1.33 17.87 13.02
N SER A 99 -1.59 19.18 13.09
CA SER A 99 -0.54 20.18 13.21
C SER A 99 0.06 20.21 14.63
N PRO A 100 1.38 20.39 14.81
CA PRO A 100 2.40 20.58 13.77
C PRO A 100 2.80 19.28 13.06
N VAL A 101 3.30 19.41 11.83
CA VAL A 101 3.75 18.27 11.00
C VAL A 101 5.28 18.30 10.86
N LEU A 102 5.90 17.14 11.03
CA LEU A 102 7.32 16.93 10.76
C LEU A 102 7.47 16.32 9.36
N ARG A 103 8.20 17.01 8.49
CA ARG A 103 8.58 16.56 7.15
C ARG A 103 9.95 15.91 7.20
N LEU A 104 10.04 14.72 6.63
CA LEU A 104 11.24 13.91 6.49
C LEU A 104 11.58 13.80 5.00
N ASP A 105 12.66 14.43 4.56
CA ASP A 105 13.09 14.39 3.17
C ASP A 105 14.20 13.36 2.97
N PHE A 106 13.97 12.44 2.04
CA PHE A 106 14.89 11.38 1.68
C PHE A 106 15.37 11.60 0.25
N LYS A 107 16.69 11.64 0.08
CA LYS A 107 17.35 11.42 -1.21
C LYS A 107 18.10 10.09 -1.16
N LEU A 108 17.85 9.23 -2.12
CA LEU A 108 18.29 7.84 -2.13
C LEU A 108 19.23 7.60 -3.31
N SER A 109 20.26 6.79 -3.10
CA SER A 109 21.18 6.30 -4.15
C SER A 109 20.63 5.09 -4.90
N ASP A 110 19.53 4.51 -4.42
CA ASP A 110 18.87 3.35 -4.98
C ASP A 110 17.35 3.45 -4.78
N ASN A 111 16.61 2.66 -5.54
CA ASN A 111 15.15 2.61 -5.50
C ASN A 111 14.63 2.04 -4.18
N ILE A 112 13.42 2.43 -3.80
CA ILE A 112 12.78 1.93 -2.57
C ILE A 112 12.34 0.49 -2.78
N THR A 113 12.72 -0.38 -1.84
CA THR A 113 12.32 -1.80 -1.92
C THR A 113 10.87 -1.95 -1.50
N THR A 114 10.04 -2.49 -2.40
CA THR A 114 8.62 -2.76 -2.11
C THR A 114 8.42 -4.23 -1.75
N LEU A 115 7.71 -4.49 -0.65
CA LEU A 115 7.36 -5.82 -0.18
C LEU A 115 5.85 -6.04 -0.20
N ILE A 116 5.43 -7.21 -0.69
CA ILE A 116 4.03 -7.64 -0.76
C ILE A 116 3.82 -8.85 0.14
N PRO A 117 2.70 -8.97 0.86
CA PRO A 117 2.47 -10.12 1.70
C PRO A 117 2.41 -11.45 0.95
N LEU A 118 2.97 -12.52 1.51
CA LEU A 118 3.11 -13.83 0.83
C LEU A 118 1.76 -14.52 0.54
N TYR A 119 0.73 -14.25 1.33
CA TYR A 119 -0.61 -14.85 1.22
C TYR A 119 -1.50 -14.24 0.11
N THR A 120 -0.91 -13.56 -0.87
CA THR A 120 -1.62 -12.91 -1.99
C THR A 120 -1.27 -13.54 -3.33
N SER A 121 -2.29 -13.96 -4.09
CA SER A 121 -2.17 -14.80 -5.32
C SER A 121 -1.72 -13.98 -6.50
N GLU A 122 -2.20 -12.75 -6.57
CA GLU A 122 -1.95 -11.88 -7.71
C GLU A 122 -0.87 -10.87 -7.33
N GLN A 123 0.14 -10.72 -8.22
CA GLN A 123 0.81 -9.44 -8.30
C GLN A 123 -0.29 -8.38 -8.47
N PRO A 124 -0.23 -7.29 -7.69
CA PRO A 124 -1.28 -6.31 -7.71
C PRO A 124 -1.50 -5.78 -9.14
N LYS A 125 -2.71 -5.93 -9.66
CA LYS A 125 -3.03 -5.51 -11.03
C LYS A 125 -3.16 -3.98 -11.06
N GLN A 126 -2.35 -3.34 -11.89
CA GLN A 126 -2.41 -1.91 -12.17
C GLN A 126 -3.82 -1.50 -12.68
N GLY A 127 -4.26 -0.28 -12.37
CA GLY A 127 -5.43 0.32 -13.01
C GLY A 127 -6.73 0.42 -12.18
N ARG A 128 -7.87 0.47 -12.89
CA ARG A 128 -9.11 1.25 -12.65
C ARG A 128 -9.83 1.22 -11.28
N THR A 129 -9.38 0.45 -10.29
CA THR A 129 -9.97 0.43 -8.93
C THR A 129 -9.14 1.27 -7.96
N HIS A 130 -9.70 1.62 -6.81
CA HIS A 130 -9.00 2.42 -5.80
C HIS A 130 -7.68 1.78 -5.34
N SER A 131 -7.69 0.48 -4.99
CA SER A 131 -6.46 -0.31 -4.79
C SER A 131 -5.46 -0.18 -5.94
N GLY A 132 -5.92 -0.22 -7.20
CA GLY A 132 -5.03 -0.12 -8.36
C GLY A 132 -4.37 1.25 -8.51
N VAL A 133 -5.09 2.34 -8.18
CA VAL A 133 -4.50 3.70 -8.13
C VAL A 133 -3.42 3.81 -7.05
N ILE A 134 -3.65 3.18 -5.87
CA ILE A 134 -2.63 3.12 -4.82
C ILE A 134 -1.41 2.35 -5.29
N LEU A 135 -1.59 1.26 -6.04
CA LEU A 135 -0.50 0.46 -6.58
C LEU A 135 0.32 1.23 -7.61
N ASP A 136 -0.35 1.96 -8.49
CA ASP A 136 0.31 2.84 -9.46
C ASP A 136 1.10 3.94 -8.73
N SER A 137 0.59 4.44 -7.60
CA SER A 137 1.29 5.41 -6.75
C SER A 137 2.51 4.79 -6.05
N VAL A 138 2.35 3.61 -5.45
CA VAL A 138 3.45 2.85 -4.81
C VAL A 138 4.54 2.49 -5.81
N LEU A 139 4.18 2.18 -7.05
CA LEU A 139 5.11 1.95 -8.14
C LEU A 139 5.91 3.21 -8.49
N GLN A 140 5.26 4.37 -8.57
CA GLN A 140 5.97 5.63 -8.83
C GLN A 140 6.90 5.99 -7.66
N ILE A 141 6.42 5.82 -6.42
CA ILE A 141 7.23 6.05 -5.22
C ILE A 141 8.43 5.11 -5.19
N SER A 142 8.27 3.84 -5.57
CA SER A 142 9.37 2.87 -5.54
C SER A 142 10.47 3.19 -6.54
N GLN A 143 10.12 3.85 -7.65
CA GLN A 143 11.05 4.32 -8.68
C GLN A 143 11.62 5.72 -8.37
N ALA A 144 11.08 6.42 -7.38
CA ALA A 144 11.54 7.75 -7.01
C ALA A 144 12.82 7.66 -6.15
N THR A 145 13.83 8.44 -6.50
CA THR A 145 15.06 8.61 -5.69
C THR A 145 14.94 9.77 -4.70
N SER A 146 13.84 10.53 -4.75
CA SER A 146 13.57 11.65 -3.84
C SER A 146 12.12 11.62 -3.40
N ILE A 147 11.90 11.46 -2.10
CA ILE A 147 10.57 11.42 -1.49
C ILE A 147 10.55 12.22 -0.20
N SER A 148 9.36 12.66 0.18
CA SER A 148 9.08 13.30 1.46
C SER A 148 8.09 12.44 2.24
N VAL A 149 8.33 12.19 3.52
CA VAL A 149 7.38 11.55 4.43
C VAL A 149 6.95 12.57 5.47
N TYR A 150 5.66 12.79 5.59
CA TYR A 150 5.06 13.69 6.56
C TYR A 150 4.49 12.86 7.70
N ILE A 151 4.80 13.23 8.95
CA ILE A 151 4.27 12.59 10.16
C ILE A 151 3.85 13.66 11.17
N ASN A 152 2.99 13.29 12.13
CA ASN A 152 2.67 14.18 13.25
C ASN A 152 3.95 14.54 14.01
N HIS A 153 4.13 15.82 14.32
CA HIS A 153 5.27 16.28 15.11
C HIS A 153 5.16 15.76 16.54
N ASN A 154 6.29 15.30 17.05
CA ASN A 154 6.47 14.93 18.43
C ASN A 154 7.94 15.18 18.78
N ALA A 155 8.20 15.89 19.89
CA ALA A 155 9.57 16.25 20.28
C ALA A 155 10.48 15.01 20.47
N SER A 156 9.94 13.88 20.93
CA SER A 156 10.69 12.63 21.06
C SER A 156 11.05 12.05 19.69
N TYR A 157 10.11 12.04 18.73
CA TYR A 157 10.37 11.58 17.36
C TYR A 157 11.41 12.46 16.68
N GLU A 158 11.30 13.79 16.81
CA GLU A 158 12.26 14.73 16.26
C GLU A 158 13.67 14.49 16.84
N ALA A 159 13.81 14.38 18.16
CA ALA A 159 15.09 14.14 18.80
C ALA A 159 15.74 12.83 18.32
N GLN A 160 14.94 11.76 18.20
CA GLN A 160 15.41 10.48 17.71
C GLN A 160 15.84 10.53 16.25
N LEU A 161 15.02 11.11 15.38
CA LEU A 161 15.32 11.24 13.95
C LEU A 161 16.51 12.17 13.70
N ASN A 162 16.71 13.21 14.53
CA ASN A 162 17.92 14.03 14.52
C ASN A 162 19.16 13.21 14.91
N SER A 163 19.06 12.31 15.89
CA SER A 163 20.16 11.39 16.24
C SER A 163 20.53 10.49 15.05
N ILE A 164 19.52 9.99 14.31
CA ILE A 164 19.71 9.18 13.11
C ILE A 164 20.34 10.01 11.99
N ARG A 165 19.86 11.23 11.74
CA ARG A 165 20.44 12.16 10.77
C ARG A 165 21.92 12.41 11.06
N ASN A 166 22.26 12.68 12.32
CA ASN A 166 23.65 12.90 12.74
C ASN A 166 24.51 11.65 12.58
N SER A 167 23.90 10.46 12.69
CA SER A 167 24.60 9.20 12.49
C SER A 167 24.81 8.88 11.00
N LEU A 168 23.84 9.21 10.15
CA LEU A 168 23.95 9.14 8.69
C LEU A 168 25.04 10.08 8.16
N SER A 169 25.07 11.34 8.62
CA SER A 169 26.09 12.31 8.20
C SER A 169 27.51 11.94 8.59
N LYS A 170 27.67 11.13 9.66
CA LYS A 170 28.95 10.54 10.08
C LYS A 170 29.32 9.26 9.33
N GLY A 171 28.48 8.79 8.41
CA GLY A 171 28.74 7.61 7.58
C GLY A 171 28.57 6.27 8.28
N TYR A 172 27.98 6.21 9.49
CA TYR A 172 27.90 4.96 10.27
C TYR A 172 27.17 3.81 9.57
N TYR A 173 26.24 4.14 8.66
CA TYR A 173 25.43 3.15 7.95
C TYR A 173 25.92 2.87 6.53
N GLN A 174 26.93 3.60 6.03
CA GLN A 174 27.46 3.43 4.66
C GLN A 174 28.32 2.17 4.52
N SER A 175 28.97 1.74 5.60
CA SER A 175 29.78 0.52 5.65
C SER A 175 28.98 -0.75 5.92
N ILE A 176 27.68 -0.60 6.28
CA ILE A 176 26.76 -1.73 6.32
C ILE A 176 26.54 -2.11 4.87
N LEU A 177 27.25 -3.16 4.45
CA LEU A 177 27.09 -3.76 3.13
C LEU A 177 25.59 -3.82 2.81
N LYS A 178 25.23 -3.59 1.54
CA LYS A 178 24.01 -4.17 0.94
C LYS A 178 24.10 -5.70 0.95
N SER A 179 24.59 -6.30 2.05
CA SER A 179 24.17 -7.61 2.51
C SER A 179 22.67 -7.57 2.28
N GLN A 180 22.24 -8.34 1.27
CA GLN A 180 20.87 -8.70 1.08
C GLN A 180 20.50 -9.42 2.38
N PHE A 181 20.23 -8.64 3.43
CA PHE A 181 19.52 -9.12 4.57
C PHE A 181 18.26 -9.60 3.95
N ASP A 182 18.12 -10.92 3.96
CA ASP A 182 17.03 -11.57 3.30
C ASP A 182 15.78 -10.99 3.96
N LEU A 183 15.14 -10.03 3.29
CA LEU A 183 13.92 -9.43 3.78
C LEU A 183 12.90 -10.54 3.95
N GLN A 184 13.02 -11.66 3.20
CA GLN A 184 12.26 -12.87 3.47
C GLN A 184 12.55 -13.42 4.87
N ARG A 185 13.81 -13.51 5.34
CA ARG A 185 14.14 -13.87 6.74
C ARG A 185 13.59 -12.88 7.77
N LEU A 186 13.58 -11.56 7.48
CA LEU A 186 12.98 -10.57 8.39
C LEU A 186 11.49 -10.86 8.60
N TYR A 187 10.81 -11.26 7.55
CA TYR A 187 9.42 -11.75 7.60
C TYR A 187 9.36 -13.28 7.70
N GLN A 188 10.40 -13.94 8.21
CA GLN A 188 10.50 -15.38 8.51
C GLN A 188 10.12 -16.35 7.38
N GLY A 189 10.13 -15.93 6.12
CA GLY A 189 9.55 -16.69 5.01
C GLY A 189 8.02 -16.83 5.09
N GLU A 190 7.39 -16.20 6.08
CA GLU A 190 5.97 -16.17 6.38
C GLU A 190 5.56 -14.73 6.65
N GLY A 191 5.25 -13.97 5.59
CA GLY A 191 4.77 -12.62 5.79
C GLY A 191 4.82 -11.80 4.52
N ALA A 192 5.99 -11.65 3.88
CA ALA A 192 6.16 -10.80 2.70
C ALA A 192 7.27 -11.27 1.73
N LYS A 193 7.08 -10.98 0.43
CA LYS A 193 8.03 -11.17 -0.68
C LYS A 193 8.42 -9.83 -1.29
N ILE A 194 9.65 -9.74 -1.81
CA ILE A 194 10.07 -8.59 -2.61
C ILE A 194 9.25 -8.55 -3.89
N ALA A 195 8.70 -7.38 -4.19
CA ALA A 195 7.91 -7.13 -5.38
C ALA A 195 8.69 -6.33 -6.39
N TYR A 196 8.98 -6.94 -7.53
CA TYR A 196 9.46 -6.23 -8.71
C TYR A 196 8.24 -5.68 -9.44
N LEU A 197 7.80 -4.49 -9.03
CA LEU A 197 6.71 -3.80 -9.71
C LEU A 197 7.29 -3.20 -11.00
N HIS A 198 7.06 -3.86 -12.14
CA HIS A 198 7.45 -3.32 -13.43
C HIS A 198 6.34 -2.38 -13.94
N THR A 199 6.72 -1.19 -14.39
CA THR A 199 5.89 -0.45 -15.35
C THR A 199 5.82 -1.33 -16.59
N ARG A 200 4.62 -1.71 -17.03
CA ARG A 200 4.46 -2.31 -18.35
C ARG A 200 4.69 -1.19 -19.37
N SER A 201 5.95 -0.82 -19.60
CA SER A 201 6.35 -0.11 -20.80
C SER A 201 5.91 -1.00 -21.95
N LYS A 202 5.08 -0.41 -22.81
CA LYS A 202 4.65 -0.91 -24.11
C LYS A 202 5.81 -1.70 -24.74
N GLU A 203 5.74 -3.03 -24.71
CA GLU A 203 6.63 -3.85 -25.52
C GLU A 203 6.26 -3.58 -26.97
N VAL A 204 7.00 -2.64 -27.55
CA VAL A 204 7.40 -2.68 -28.95
C VAL A 204 8.25 -3.93 -29.09
N SER A 205 7.61 -5.07 -29.35
CA SER A 205 8.29 -6.13 -30.09
C SER A 205 8.43 -5.61 -31.52
N GLY A 206 9.64 -5.16 -31.84
CA GLY A 206 10.03 -4.84 -33.19
C GLY A 206 10.03 -6.10 -34.05
N THR A 207 8.97 -6.24 -34.84
CA THR A 207 9.05 -6.80 -36.20
C THR A 207 7.96 -6.12 -37.02
N GLN A 208 8.36 -5.26 -37.95
CA GLN A 208 7.52 -4.89 -39.10
C GLN A 208 8.41 -5.00 -40.35
N PRO A 209 7.85 -5.23 -41.55
CA PRO A 209 6.43 -5.14 -41.88
C PRO A 209 5.87 -6.37 -42.60
N ASP A 210 4.69 -6.83 -42.20
CA ASP A 210 3.75 -7.35 -43.19
C ASP A 210 2.42 -6.62 -43.03
N GLN A 211 1.89 -6.22 -44.18
CA GLN A 211 0.75 -5.33 -44.35
C GLN A 211 -0.42 -5.67 -43.42
N LEU A 212 -0.93 -4.67 -42.72
CA LEU A 212 -2.33 -4.65 -42.34
C LEU A 212 -3.15 -4.83 -43.63
N PRO A 213 -4.07 -5.81 -43.73
CA PRO A 213 -4.90 -5.91 -44.92
C PRO A 213 -5.72 -4.62 -45.04
N SER A 214 -5.50 -3.95 -46.17
CA SER A 214 -6.28 -2.79 -46.60
C SER A 214 -7.76 -3.16 -46.68
N TYR A 215 -8.62 -2.33 -46.09
CA TYR A 215 -10.08 -2.49 -46.11
C TYR A 215 -10.70 -2.02 -47.45
N HIS A 216 -10.10 -2.41 -48.58
CA HIS A 216 -10.71 -2.19 -49.87
C HIS A 216 -10.61 -3.46 -50.72
N ASP A 217 -11.79 -3.93 -51.11
CA ASP A 217 -12.11 -4.97 -52.09
C ASP A 217 -12.43 -6.37 -51.54
N LEU A 218 -13.59 -6.47 -50.88
CA LEU A 218 -14.53 -7.54 -51.22
C LEU A 218 -15.93 -6.97 -51.40
N GLN A 219 -16.47 -7.28 -52.58
CA GLN A 219 -17.80 -6.97 -53.10
C GLN A 219 -18.90 -7.18 -52.06
N SER A 220 -19.88 -6.28 -52.09
CA SER A 220 -21.15 -6.44 -51.39
C SER A 220 -21.89 -7.71 -51.84
N PRO A 221 -22.46 -8.48 -50.90
CA PRO A 221 -23.72 -9.16 -51.15
C PRO A 221 -24.78 -8.74 -50.13
N SER A 222 -25.90 -8.28 -50.68
CA SER A 222 -27.28 -8.42 -50.21
C SER A 222 -27.58 -8.39 -48.70
N SER A 223 -28.25 -7.31 -48.30
CA SER A 223 -29.43 -7.27 -47.40
C SER A 223 -29.67 -8.49 -46.50
N GLY A 224 -29.43 -8.34 -45.19
CA GLY A 224 -29.81 -9.37 -44.21
C GLY A 224 -29.46 -9.07 -42.75
N ARG A 225 -30.43 -8.48 -42.04
CA ARG A 225 -30.65 -8.49 -40.57
C ARG A 225 -29.56 -7.94 -39.63
N LEU A 226 -29.87 -6.77 -39.06
CA LEU A 226 -29.44 -6.31 -37.73
C LEU A 226 -29.74 -7.38 -36.66
N ILE A 227 -28.70 -7.97 -36.06
CA ILE A 227 -28.82 -8.65 -34.78
C ILE A 227 -28.08 -7.81 -33.75
N GLN A 228 -28.84 -7.00 -33.02
CA GLN A 228 -28.39 -6.39 -31.77
C GLN A 228 -28.17 -7.51 -30.75
N LEU A 229 -26.91 -7.83 -30.43
CA LEU A 229 -26.58 -8.57 -29.21
C LEU A 229 -26.71 -7.62 -28.01
N LYS A 230 -27.96 -7.27 -27.67
CA LYS A 230 -28.30 -6.80 -26.33
C LYS A 230 -28.15 -7.99 -25.39
N ARG A 231 -27.17 -7.94 -24.49
CA ARG A 231 -27.11 -8.85 -23.34
C ARG A 231 -28.33 -8.56 -22.45
N PRO A 232 -29.15 -9.56 -22.10
CA PRO A 232 -30.18 -9.37 -21.08
C PRO A 232 -29.52 -9.09 -19.74
N ARG A 233 -29.93 -7.99 -19.09
CA ARG A 233 -29.63 -7.73 -17.68
C ARG A 233 -30.50 -8.71 -16.89
N VAL A 234 -29.89 -9.75 -16.33
CA VAL A 234 -30.54 -10.58 -15.31
C VAL A 234 -30.50 -9.78 -14.01
N GLU A 235 -31.64 -9.20 -13.66
CA GLU A 235 -31.86 -8.69 -12.30
C GLU A 235 -32.10 -9.90 -11.41
N HIS A 236 -31.06 -10.32 -10.69
CA HIS A 236 -31.22 -11.19 -9.52
C HIS A 236 -31.40 -10.27 -8.32
N ASP A 237 -32.63 -9.83 -8.11
CA ASP A 237 -33.07 -9.19 -6.89
C ASP A 237 -33.97 -10.18 -6.15
N GLU A 238 -33.33 -11.08 -5.37
CA GLU A 238 -33.98 -12.00 -4.43
C GLU A 238 -32.88 -12.75 -3.66
N CYS A 239 -32.13 -12.04 -2.80
CA CYS A 239 -31.25 -12.68 -1.80
C CYS A 239 -30.79 -11.71 -0.71
N LYS A 240 -31.72 -10.93 -0.13
CA LYS A 240 -31.40 -10.12 1.05
C LYS A 240 -32.39 -10.30 2.21
N ASP A 241 -33.67 -10.53 1.92
CA ASP A 241 -34.67 -10.67 2.98
C ASP A 241 -34.65 -12.02 3.70
N ASP A 242 -34.35 -13.12 3.00
CA ASP A 242 -34.27 -14.45 3.63
C ASP A 242 -33.09 -14.58 4.61
N MET A 243 -31.95 -13.96 4.27
CA MET A 243 -30.75 -14.05 5.10
C MET A 243 -30.86 -13.18 6.35
N ILE A 244 -31.52 -12.02 6.25
CA ILE A 244 -31.82 -11.16 7.41
C ILE A 244 -32.87 -11.84 8.30
N SER A 245 -33.91 -12.45 7.72
CA SER A 245 -34.94 -13.16 8.48
C SER A 245 -34.34 -14.35 9.26
N SER A 246 -33.46 -15.11 8.62
CA SER A 246 -32.72 -16.22 9.26
C SER A 246 -31.82 -15.73 10.41
N LEU A 247 -31.17 -14.56 10.25
CA LEU A 247 -30.30 -14.00 11.29
C LEU A 247 -31.10 -13.45 12.48
N VAL A 248 -32.27 -12.85 12.22
CA VAL A 248 -33.19 -12.36 13.27
C VAL A 248 -33.78 -13.52 14.07
N GLU A 249 -34.18 -14.62 13.43
CA GLU A 249 -34.65 -15.81 14.12
C GLU A 249 -33.56 -16.46 14.97
N ALA A 250 -32.33 -16.54 14.47
CA ALA A 250 -31.19 -17.09 15.23
C ALA A 250 -30.86 -16.25 16.47
N VAL A 251 -30.90 -14.91 16.37
CA VAL A 251 -30.67 -14.01 17.51
C VAL A 251 -31.79 -14.16 18.55
N LYS A 252 -33.05 -14.27 18.11
CA LYS A 252 -34.19 -14.45 19.01
C LYS A 252 -34.12 -15.79 19.76
N ALA A 253 -33.76 -16.88 19.07
CA ALA A 253 -33.58 -18.19 19.69
C ALA A 253 -32.43 -18.22 20.72
N MET A 254 -31.35 -17.46 20.49
CA MET A 254 -30.28 -17.33 21.48
C MET A 254 -30.71 -16.52 22.71
N GLN A 255 -31.46 -15.43 22.52
CA GLN A 255 -31.97 -14.62 23.63
C GLN A 255 -32.95 -15.42 24.50
N GLU A 256 -33.84 -16.22 23.91
CA GLU A 256 -34.74 -17.10 24.66
C GLU A 256 -33.98 -18.20 25.42
N LYS A 257 -32.91 -18.77 24.84
CA LYS A 257 -32.02 -19.69 25.56
C LYS A 257 -31.34 -19.02 26.75
N ILE A 258 -30.78 -17.82 26.57
CA ILE A 258 -30.10 -17.09 27.65
C ILE A 258 -31.08 -16.77 28.79
N ALA A 259 -32.28 -16.30 28.48
CA ALA A 259 -33.33 -16.05 29.49
C ALA A 259 -33.74 -17.32 30.23
N SER A 260 -33.81 -18.46 29.53
CA SER A 260 -34.12 -19.76 30.14
C SER A 260 -33.02 -20.26 31.10
N TYR A 261 -31.75 -19.98 30.78
CA TYR A 261 -30.61 -20.31 31.64
C TYR A 261 -30.53 -19.40 32.88
N GLU A 262 -30.89 -18.12 32.78
CA GLU A 262 -30.93 -17.21 33.92
C GLU A 262 -32.03 -17.56 34.94
N ILE A 263 -33.17 -18.09 34.48
CA ILE A 263 -34.25 -18.54 35.36
C ILE A 263 -33.86 -19.82 36.12
N GLN A 264 -33.06 -20.71 35.51
CA GLN A 264 -32.61 -21.96 36.15
C GLN A 264 -31.47 -21.77 37.16
N GLN A 265 -30.76 -20.63 37.16
CA GLN A 265 -29.71 -20.34 38.14
C GLN A 265 -30.20 -19.61 39.40
N ASN A 266 -31.45 -19.14 39.40
CA ASN A 266 -32.07 -18.40 40.51
C ASN A 266 -33.19 -19.18 41.23
N THR A 267 -33.26 -20.50 41.06
CA THR A 267 -34.10 -21.42 41.87
C THR A 267 -33.20 -22.44 42.55
#